data_AF-W4QVZ7-F1
#
_entry.id   AF-W4QVZ7-F1
#
_cell.length_a   1.000
_cell.length_b   1.000
_cell.length_c   1.000
_cell.angle_alpha   90.00
_cell.angle_beta   90.00
_cell.angle_gamma   90.00
#
_symmetry.space_group_name_H-M   'P 1'
#
loop_
_entity.id
_entity.type
_entity.pdbx_description
1 polymer ?
#
loop_
_entity_poly.entity_id
_entity_poly.type
_entity_poly.pdbx_seq_one_letter_code
_entity_poly.pdbx_strand_id
1 'polypeptide(L)'
;MSNAKLFKAIYIPDTPFQDEKLKPKKAKKFNFKLEESVRIADTLYRFVYRNNGRQIICFYIVADWKGPYRYLFVEDNELFNDFTSQFGVKGVRGGYWECGMDTYLGDYSSGVVFEKLNKKINGYDEDTPTPICHIYGQDMWHGNAFIVGNRSALEELRNAIDTALKYGEISTTLSPSDGEGYELLISCVEDGFNWDLIDMPYHDPEYFDKPNVPVKAFRRYKLNK
;
A
#
# COMPACT_ATOMS: atom_id res chain seq x y z
N MET A 1 20.24 -0.01 8.52
CA MET A 1 18.76 0.06 8.46
C MET A 1 18.40 1.23 7.56
N SER A 2 17.53 1.04 6.56
CA SER A 2 17.17 2.15 5.67
C SER A 2 16.31 3.19 6.40
N ASN A 3 16.55 4.47 6.17
CA ASN A 3 15.67 5.56 6.64
C ASN A 3 14.38 5.69 5.81
N ALA A 4 14.08 4.72 4.95
CA ALA A 4 12.89 4.76 4.12
C ALA A 4 11.64 4.57 4.98
N LYS A 5 10.63 5.40 4.72
CA LYS A 5 9.31 5.29 5.33
C LYS A 5 8.33 4.72 4.33
N LEU A 6 7.40 3.90 4.81
CA LEU A 6 6.28 3.42 4.00
C LEU A 6 5.25 4.55 3.88
N PHE A 7 4.77 4.78 2.66
CA PHE A 7 3.63 5.62 2.36
C PHE A 7 2.53 4.76 1.76
N LYS A 8 1.35 4.78 2.37
CA LYS A 8 0.18 4.05 1.91
C LYS A 8 -0.68 4.96 1.06
N ALA A 9 -1.10 4.46 -0.10
CA ALA A 9 -1.99 5.21 -0.99
C ALA A 9 -3.43 5.17 -0.46
N ILE A 10 -4.11 6.32 -0.52
CA ILE A 10 -5.55 6.41 -0.34
C ILE A 10 -6.16 7.19 -1.51
N TYR A 11 -7.34 6.76 -1.92
CA TYR A 11 -8.14 7.49 -2.90
C TYR A 11 -9.09 8.46 -2.21
N ILE A 12 -9.25 9.63 -2.83
CA ILE A 12 -10.07 10.71 -2.30
C ILE A 12 -11.03 11.15 -3.41
N PRO A 13 -12.28 10.64 -3.42
CA PRO A 13 -13.23 10.86 -4.52
C PRO A 13 -13.68 12.31 -4.68
N ASP A 14 -13.94 12.99 -3.56
CA ASP A 14 -14.25 14.43 -3.54
C ASP A 14 -12.99 15.17 -3.09
N THR A 15 -12.26 15.82 -4.00
CA THR A 15 -11.01 16.49 -3.62
C THR A 15 -11.26 17.62 -2.62
N PRO A 16 -10.80 17.52 -1.36
CA PRO A 16 -10.85 18.64 -0.45
C PRO A 16 -9.72 19.63 -0.74
N PHE A 17 -9.22 19.69 -1.99
CA PHE A 17 -8.03 20.45 -2.33
C PHE A 17 -8.43 21.83 -2.84
N GLN A 18 -8.13 22.87 -2.05
CA GLN A 18 -8.47 24.26 -2.37
C GLN A 18 -7.35 25.17 -1.85
N ASP A 19 -6.97 26.16 -2.64
CA ASP A 19 -5.91 27.14 -2.31
C ASP A 19 -4.59 26.43 -1.95
N GLU A 20 -4.23 25.43 -2.75
CA GLU A 20 -3.04 24.59 -2.57
C GLU A 20 -2.98 23.81 -1.24
N LYS A 21 -4.12 23.60 -0.57
CA LYS A 21 -4.21 22.91 0.73
C LYS A 21 -5.30 21.85 0.74
N LEU A 22 -5.12 20.80 1.54
CA LEU A 22 -6.19 19.85 1.84
C LEU A 22 -7.08 20.39 2.98
N LYS A 23 -8.40 20.42 2.73
CA LYS A 23 -9.47 20.91 3.61
C LYS A 23 -10.50 19.79 3.88
N PRO A 24 -10.09 18.67 4.52
CA PRO A 24 -10.96 17.51 4.66
C PRO A 24 -12.21 17.80 5.50
N LYS A 25 -13.35 17.16 5.16
CA LYS A 25 -14.68 17.42 5.77
C LYS A 25 -14.67 17.35 7.31
N LYS A 26 -13.84 16.47 7.89
CA LYS A 26 -13.74 16.26 9.35
C LYS A 26 -12.49 16.90 9.98
N ALA A 27 -11.81 17.85 9.32
CA ALA A 27 -10.58 18.47 9.83
C ALA A 27 -10.68 18.96 11.29
N LYS A 28 -11.79 19.63 11.63
CA LYS A 28 -12.04 20.16 12.99
C LYS A 28 -12.10 19.06 14.06
N LYS A 29 -12.58 17.86 13.71
CA LYS A 29 -12.71 16.74 14.66
C LYS A 29 -11.35 16.19 15.08
N PHE A 30 -10.42 16.08 14.13
CA PHE A 30 -9.14 15.42 14.35
C PHE A 30 -8.01 16.40 14.70
N ASN A 31 -8.20 17.70 14.47
CA ASN A 31 -7.31 18.78 14.94
C ASN A 31 -5.84 18.66 14.46
N PHE A 32 -5.63 18.22 13.22
CA PHE A 32 -4.31 18.26 12.59
C PHE A 32 -3.96 19.69 12.17
N LYS A 33 -2.82 20.20 12.63
CA LYS A 33 -2.28 21.50 12.24
C LYS A 33 -1.38 21.34 11.02
N LEU A 34 -1.68 22.04 9.93
CA LEU A 34 -0.79 22.12 8.77
C LEU A 34 0.45 22.95 9.12
N GLU A 35 1.63 22.38 8.94
CA GLU A 35 2.92 23.05 9.16
C GLU A 35 3.62 23.40 7.85
N GLU A 36 3.51 22.54 6.84
CA GLU A 36 4.14 22.72 5.54
C GLU A 36 3.16 22.37 4.43
N SER A 37 3.15 23.18 3.37
CA SER A 37 2.36 22.99 2.15
C SER A 37 3.22 23.46 0.99
N VAL A 38 3.89 22.53 0.32
CA VAL A 38 4.87 22.85 -0.72
C VAL A 38 4.52 22.11 -2.00
N ARG A 39 4.38 22.85 -3.10
CA ARG A 39 4.33 22.29 -4.44
C ARG A 39 5.75 21.87 -4.83
N ILE A 40 5.97 20.57 -5.01
CA ILE A 40 7.30 20.02 -5.34
C ILE A 40 7.41 19.60 -6.81
N ALA A 41 6.29 19.41 -7.51
CA ALA A 41 6.23 19.33 -8.98
C ALA A 41 4.88 19.85 -9.48
N ASP A 42 4.68 19.90 -10.79
CA ASP A 42 3.47 20.50 -11.37
C ASP A 42 2.17 19.86 -10.88
N THR A 43 2.22 18.56 -10.65
CA THR A 43 1.09 17.74 -10.23
C THR A 43 1.31 17.09 -8.86
N LEU A 44 2.30 17.55 -8.08
CA LEU A 44 2.70 16.92 -6.83
C LEU A 44 2.92 17.95 -5.72
N TYR A 45 2.23 17.73 -4.60
CA TYR A 45 2.34 18.53 -3.38
C TYR A 45 2.83 17.65 -2.24
N ARG A 46 3.66 18.24 -1.38
CA ARG A 46 4.05 17.69 -0.09
C ARG A 46 3.33 18.48 1.00
N PHE A 47 2.75 17.76 1.95
CA PHE A 47 2.21 18.34 3.17
C PHE A 47 2.86 17.71 4.39
N VAL A 48 3.05 18.55 5.41
CA VAL A 48 3.44 18.10 6.75
C VAL A 48 2.38 18.61 7.73
N TYR A 49 1.76 17.68 8.44
CA TYR A 49 0.80 17.98 9.50
C TYR A 49 1.36 17.58 10.85
N ARG A 50 0.95 18.30 11.90
CA ARG A 50 1.25 17.97 13.29
C ARG A 50 -0.02 17.69 14.08
N ASN A 51 0.03 16.68 14.94
CA ASN A 51 -0.98 16.37 15.94
C ASN A 51 -0.30 15.87 17.21
N ASN A 52 -0.65 16.43 18.37
CA ASN A 52 -0.09 16.06 19.68
C ASN A 52 1.45 15.94 19.70
N GLY A 53 2.15 16.90 19.07
CA GLY A 53 3.61 16.94 19.01
C GLY A 53 4.27 16.00 17.98
N ARG A 54 3.49 15.17 17.29
CA ARG A 54 3.96 14.22 16.27
C ARG A 54 3.61 14.70 14.87
N GLN A 55 4.42 14.33 13.88
CA GLN A 55 4.23 14.74 12.49
C GLN A 55 3.75 13.57 11.61
N ILE A 56 2.99 13.91 10.58
CA ILE A 56 2.66 13.00 9.48
C ILE A 56 2.90 13.72 8.16
N ILE A 57 3.62 13.05 7.27
CA ILE A 57 3.92 13.53 5.93
C ILE A 57 2.94 12.88 4.96
N CYS A 58 2.43 13.66 4.01
CA CYS A 58 1.71 13.10 2.88
C CYS A 58 2.06 13.78 1.56
N PHE A 59 1.96 13.02 0.49
CA PHE A 59 2.16 13.48 -0.87
C PHE A 59 0.85 13.38 -1.64
N TYR A 60 0.39 14.50 -2.17
CA TYR A 60 -0.81 14.57 -2.98
C TYR A 60 -0.41 14.71 -4.44
N ILE A 61 -0.85 13.76 -5.25
CA ILE A 61 -0.46 13.66 -6.65
C ILE A 61 -1.70 13.58 -7.53
N VAL A 62 -1.65 14.35 -8.61
CA VAL A 62 -2.76 14.56 -9.53
C VAL A 62 -2.34 14.09 -10.92
N ALA A 63 -2.79 12.92 -11.35
CA ALA A 63 -2.45 12.42 -12.70
C ALA A 63 -2.93 13.37 -13.81
N ASP A 64 -4.19 13.81 -13.72
CA ASP A 64 -4.78 14.80 -14.62
C ASP A 64 -5.76 15.70 -13.84
N TRP A 65 -5.51 17.01 -13.84
CA TRP A 65 -6.37 18.01 -13.19
C TRP A 65 -7.81 18.01 -13.70
N LYS A 66 -8.05 17.52 -14.93
CA LYS A 66 -9.39 17.36 -15.52
C LYS A 66 -10.04 16.02 -15.18
N GLY A 67 -9.24 15.00 -14.88
CA GLY A 67 -9.71 13.67 -14.49
C GLY A 67 -10.21 13.63 -13.03
N PRO A 68 -10.98 12.59 -12.64
CA PRO A 68 -11.50 12.45 -11.28
C PRO A 68 -10.49 11.81 -10.31
N TYR A 69 -9.46 11.12 -10.80
CA TYR A 69 -8.58 10.28 -9.98
C TYR A 69 -7.51 11.07 -9.24
N ARG A 70 -7.49 10.91 -7.92
CA ARG A 70 -6.67 11.71 -6.99
C ARG A 70 -6.20 10.84 -5.86
N TYR A 71 -4.89 10.79 -5.68
CA TYR A 71 -4.26 9.92 -4.71
C TYR A 71 -3.48 10.71 -3.68
N LEU A 72 -3.61 10.30 -2.43
CA LEU A 72 -2.80 10.78 -1.33
C LEU A 72 -1.97 9.64 -0.79
N PHE A 73 -0.65 9.79 -0.85
CA PHE A 73 0.30 8.87 -0.26
C PHE A 73 0.64 9.38 1.14
N VAL A 74 0.14 8.67 2.16
CA VAL A 74 0.25 9.09 3.56
C VAL A 74 1.27 8.22 4.27
N GLU A 75 2.17 8.83 5.03
CA GLU A 75 3.16 8.12 5.85
C GLU A 75 2.45 7.12 6.78
N ASP A 76 2.88 5.86 6.75
CA ASP A 76 2.42 4.79 7.62
C ASP A 76 3.09 4.93 8.99
N ASN A 77 2.45 5.73 9.85
CA ASN A 77 2.80 5.90 11.24
C ASN A 77 1.56 5.89 12.14
N GLU A 78 1.75 6.08 13.43
CA GLU A 78 0.68 6.07 14.45
C GLU A 78 -0.45 7.09 14.21
N LEU A 79 -0.21 8.15 13.44
CA LEU A 79 -1.23 9.15 13.09
C LEU A 79 -2.04 8.77 11.84
N PHE A 80 -1.64 7.72 11.10
CA PHE A 80 -2.23 7.35 9.81
C PHE A 80 -3.76 7.19 9.88
N ASN A 81 -4.26 6.40 10.83
CA ASN A 81 -5.70 6.12 10.93
C ASN A 81 -6.51 7.37 11.25
N ASP A 82 -6.05 8.20 12.19
CA ASP A 82 -6.72 9.44 12.55
C ASP A 82 -6.65 10.47 11.41
N PHE A 83 -5.49 10.56 10.75
CA PHE A 83 -5.29 11.49 9.64
C PHE A 83 -6.20 11.16 8.45
N THR A 84 -6.21 9.90 8.02
CA THR A 84 -7.01 9.43 6.87
C THR A 84 -8.51 9.44 7.16
N SER A 85 -8.91 9.29 8.43
CA SER A 85 -10.31 9.41 8.87
C SER A 85 -10.91 10.81 8.65
N GLN A 86 -10.08 11.83 8.41
CA GLN A 86 -10.55 13.18 8.09
C GLN A 86 -11.30 13.24 6.74
N PHE A 87 -10.95 12.36 5.81
CA PHE A 87 -11.32 12.46 4.40
C PHE A 87 -12.67 11.82 4.01
N GLY A 88 -13.38 11.11 4.90
CA GLY A 88 -14.75 10.62 4.58
C GLY A 88 -15.13 9.26 5.17
N VAL A 89 -16.02 8.53 4.48
CA VAL A 89 -16.31 7.10 4.72
C VAL A 89 -14.99 6.39 4.50
N LYS A 90 -14.24 6.12 5.60
CA LYS A 90 -12.86 5.60 5.67
C LYS A 90 -12.10 5.87 4.37
N GLY A 91 -11.28 6.93 4.20
CA GLY A 91 -10.50 7.16 2.97
C GLY A 91 -10.07 5.84 2.33
N VAL A 92 -10.82 5.41 1.30
CA VAL A 92 -11.11 3.98 1.13
C VAL A 92 -9.86 3.37 0.55
N ARG A 93 -9.11 2.64 1.39
CA ARG A 93 -8.30 1.54 0.89
C ARG A 93 -9.33 0.48 0.51
N GLY A 94 -9.72 0.43 -0.76
CA GLY A 94 -10.87 -0.35 -1.22
C GLY A 94 -11.69 0.30 -2.34
N GLY A 95 -11.18 1.35 -3.00
CA GLY A 95 -11.29 1.35 -4.45
C GLY A 95 -10.38 0.24 -4.98
N TYR A 96 -10.78 -0.46 -6.04
CA TYR A 96 -9.90 -1.44 -6.70
C TYR A 96 -8.54 -0.83 -7.10
N TRP A 97 -8.47 0.50 -7.20
CA TRP A 97 -7.39 1.26 -7.82
C TRP A 97 -6.19 1.54 -6.91
N GLU A 98 -6.32 1.51 -5.57
CA GLU A 98 -5.21 1.89 -4.67
C GLU A 98 -4.35 0.71 -4.21
N CYS A 99 -4.86 -0.51 -4.35
CA CYS A 99 -4.17 -1.71 -3.91
C CYS A 99 -2.83 -1.84 -4.65
N GLY A 100 -1.73 -2.08 -3.92
CA GLY A 100 -0.39 -2.26 -4.50
C GLY A 100 0.36 -0.97 -4.87
N MET A 101 -0.23 0.21 -4.58
CA MET A 101 0.44 1.50 -4.76
C MET A 101 1.37 1.87 -3.61
N ASP A 102 1.30 1.17 -2.48
CA ASP A 102 2.14 1.38 -1.31
C ASP A 102 3.63 1.47 -1.69
N THR A 103 4.31 2.49 -1.17
CA THR A 103 5.65 2.87 -1.64
C THR A 103 6.56 3.25 -0.49
N TYR A 104 7.77 2.69 -0.49
CA TYR A 104 8.85 3.14 0.39
C TYR A 104 9.62 4.32 -0.21
N LEU A 105 9.67 5.42 0.55
CA LEU A 105 10.41 6.63 0.20
C LEU A 105 11.47 6.91 1.27
N GLY A 106 12.73 6.96 0.86
CA GLY A 106 13.87 7.37 1.69
C GLY A 106 14.56 8.65 1.22
N ASP A 107 14.16 9.17 0.06
CA ASP A 107 14.55 10.47 -0.47
C ASP A 107 13.27 11.24 -0.84
N TYR A 108 13.19 12.49 -0.40
CA TYR A 108 12.06 13.39 -0.62
C TYR A 108 12.35 14.48 -1.65
N SER A 109 13.45 14.35 -2.40
CA SER A 109 13.71 15.17 -3.57
C SER A 109 12.56 15.06 -4.58
N SER A 110 12.19 16.20 -5.17
CA SER A 110 11.00 16.31 -6.02
C SER A 110 10.99 15.30 -7.17
N GLY A 111 12.13 15.14 -7.86
CA GLY A 111 12.28 14.19 -8.97
C GLY A 111 12.06 12.74 -8.55
N VAL A 112 12.68 12.31 -7.45
CA VAL A 112 12.59 10.91 -6.98
C VAL A 112 11.19 10.57 -6.49
N VAL A 113 10.55 11.48 -5.73
CA VAL A 113 9.18 11.27 -5.27
C VAL A 113 8.22 11.24 -6.45
N PHE A 114 8.34 12.20 -7.37
CA PHE A 114 7.48 12.27 -8.54
C PHE A 114 7.57 11.01 -9.38
N GLU A 115 8.78 10.56 -9.73
CA GLU A 115 8.98 9.35 -10.53
C GLU A 115 8.35 8.12 -9.88
N LYS A 116 8.62 7.90 -8.59
CA LYS A 116 8.11 6.73 -7.86
C LYS A 116 6.58 6.72 -7.74
N LEU A 117 5.99 7.84 -7.33
CA LEU A 117 4.55 7.92 -7.12
C LEU A 117 3.79 7.92 -8.46
N ASN A 118 4.31 8.62 -9.48
CA ASN A 118 3.72 8.64 -10.81
C ASN A 118 3.76 7.26 -11.47
N LYS A 119 4.85 6.51 -11.30
CA LYS A 119 4.94 5.11 -11.74
C LYS A 119 3.90 4.22 -11.08
N LYS A 120 3.55 4.45 -9.82
CA LYS A 120 2.50 3.67 -9.15
C LYS A 120 1.10 3.99 -9.65
N ILE A 121 0.85 5.22 -10.07
CA ILE A 121 -0.48 5.66 -10.54
C ILE A 121 -0.71 5.27 -11.99
N ASN A 122 0.30 5.43 -12.84
CA ASN A 122 0.21 5.18 -14.28
C ASN A 122 0.85 3.83 -14.66
N GLY A 123 0.95 2.90 -13.72
CA GLY A 123 1.87 1.75 -13.77
C GLY A 123 1.66 0.77 -14.91
N TYR A 124 0.53 0.86 -15.63
CA TYR A 124 0.26 0.06 -16.81
C TYR A 124 -0.09 1.00 -17.96
N ASP A 125 0.79 1.04 -18.95
CA ASP A 125 0.45 1.55 -20.28
C ASP A 125 -0.56 0.58 -20.93
N GLU A 126 -1.36 1.03 -21.89
CA GLU A 126 -2.30 0.16 -22.64
C GLU A 126 -1.56 -1.03 -23.28
N ASP A 127 -0.28 -0.85 -23.61
CA ASP A 127 0.61 -1.85 -24.19
C ASP A 127 1.24 -2.81 -23.16
N THR A 128 1.09 -2.55 -21.86
CA THR A 128 1.66 -3.42 -20.82
C THR A 128 0.72 -4.60 -20.56
N PRO A 129 1.15 -5.86 -20.77
CA PRO A 129 0.30 -7.01 -20.48
C PRO A 129 -0.11 -7.01 -19.02
N THR A 130 -1.42 -7.09 -18.76
CA THR A 130 -1.98 -7.18 -17.42
C THR A 130 -1.27 -8.26 -16.62
N PRO A 131 -0.78 -7.98 -15.39
CA PRO A 131 -0.18 -8.99 -14.54
C PRO A 131 -1.21 -10.04 -14.12
N ILE A 132 -1.12 -11.23 -14.73
CA ILE A 132 -1.95 -12.39 -14.35
C ILE A 132 -1.08 -13.38 -13.58
N CYS A 133 -1.45 -13.68 -12.34
CA CYS A 133 -0.80 -14.63 -11.46
C CYS A 133 -1.79 -15.38 -10.58
N HIS A 134 -1.74 -16.70 -10.67
CA HIS A 134 -2.40 -17.62 -9.77
C HIS A 134 -1.40 -18.14 -8.74
N ILE A 135 -1.79 -18.12 -7.47
CA ILE A 135 -1.01 -18.67 -6.36
C ILE A 135 -1.85 -19.78 -5.71
N TYR A 136 -1.27 -20.97 -5.64
CA TYR A 136 -1.86 -22.15 -5.04
C TYR A 136 -0.98 -22.59 -3.87
N GLY A 137 -1.54 -22.55 -2.66
CA GLY A 137 -0.89 -23.09 -1.47
C GLY A 137 -0.75 -24.61 -1.56
N GLN A 138 0.04 -25.20 -0.66
CA GLN A 138 0.14 -26.65 -0.52
C GLN A 138 -1.08 -27.20 0.26
N ASP A 139 -1.62 -28.34 -0.19
CA ASP A 139 -2.79 -28.96 0.46
C ASP A 139 -2.41 -29.55 1.83
N MET A 140 -1.29 -30.28 1.88
CA MET A 140 -0.81 -30.98 3.09
C MET A 140 0.74 -31.08 3.12
N TRP A 141 1.28 -31.73 4.15
CA TRP A 141 2.73 -32.01 4.23
C TRP A 141 3.25 -32.73 2.98
N HIS A 142 4.40 -32.30 2.48
CA HIS A 142 5.01 -32.81 1.24
C HIS A 142 4.17 -32.59 -0.04
N GLY A 143 3.08 -31.82 0.03
CA GLY A 143 2.32 -31.38 -1.14
C GLY A 143 3.06 -30.33 -1.97
N ASN A 144 2.65 -30.18 -3.23
CA ASN A 144 3.18 -29.14 -4.10
C ASN A 144 2.44 -27.82 -3.86
N ALA A 145 3.15 -26.71 -3.99
CA ALA A 145 2.57 -25.38 -4.15
C ALA A 145 2.91 -24.88 -5.56
N PHE A 146 2.05 -24.03 -6.14
CA PHE A 146 2.23 -23.56 -7.52
C PHE A 146 2.08 -22.04 -7.58
N ILE A 147 2.97 -21.41 -8.34
CA ILE A 147 2.83 -20.03 -8.79
C ILE A 147 2.83 -20.07 -10.30
N VAL A 148 1.72 -19.68 -10.91
CA VAL A 148 1.55 -19.64 -12.37
C VAL A 148 1.25 -18.20 -12.74
N GLY A 149 2.22 -17.51 -13.33
CA GLY A 149 2.05 -16.13 -13.76
C GLY A 149 2.68 -15.86 -15.11
N ASN A 150 2.16 -14.84 -15.80
CA ASN A 150 2.85 -14.31 -16.97
C ASN A 150 4.11 -13.55 -16.55
N ARG A 151 4.95 -13.15 -17.52
CA ARG A 151 6.22 -12.48 -17.25
C ARG A 151 6.04 -11.23 -16.38
N SER A 152 5.09 -10.36 -16.72
CA SER A 152 4.79 -9.13 -15.97
C SER A 152 4.49 -9.43 -14.50
N ALA A 153 3.63 -10.40 -14.23
CA ALA A 153 3.24 -10.75 -12.88
C ALA A 153 4.37 -11.40 -12.06
N LEU A 154 5.20 -12.23 -12.69
CA LEU A 154 6.37 -12.82 -12.02
C LEU A 154 7.44 -11.76 -11.71
N GLU A 155 7.62 -10.77 -12.58
CA GLU A 155 8.52 -9.64 -12.33
C GLU A 155 8.00 -8.74 -11.19
N GLU A 156 6.69 -8.51 -11.12
CA GLU A 156 6.07 -7.80 -10.00
C GLU A 156 6.19 -8.54 -8.68
N LEU A 157 5.91 -9.84 -8.67
CA LEU A 157 6.08 -10.69 -7.50
C LEU A 157 7.53 -10.66 -7.02
N ARG A 158 8.50 -10.78 -7.93
CA ARG A 158 9.94 -10.64 -7.60
C ARG A 158 10.24 -9.28 -6.97
N ASN A 159 9.79 -8.18 -7.59
CA ASN A 159 10.04 -6.84 -7.08
C ASN A 159 9.40 -6.62 -5.70
N ALA A 160 8.24 -7.23 -5.44
CA ALA A 160 7.58 -7.20 -4.14
C ALA A 160 8.38 -7.99 -3.09
N ILE A 161 8.87 -9.18 -3.44
CA ILE A 161 9.76 -9.97 -2.58
C ILE A 161 11.03 -9.17 -2.26
N ASP A 162 11.70 -8.58 -3.26
CA ASP A 162 12.89 -7.74 -3.07
C ASP A 162 12.61 -6.56 -2.12
N THR A 163 11.42 -5.97 -2.23
CA THR A 163 10.98 -4.88 -1.35
C THR A 163 10.78 -5.37 0.09
N ALA A 164 10.13 -6.52 0.29
CA ALA A 164 9.97 -7.13 1.61
C ALA A 164 11.33 -7.50 2.23
N LEU A 165 12.24 -8.10 1.45
CA LEU A 165 13.61 -8.41 1.91
C LEU A 165 14.35 -7.15 2.38
N LYS A 166 14.14 -6.02 1.72
CA LYS A 166 14.81 -4.75 2.05
C LYS A 166 14.18 -4.00 3.22
N TYR A 167 12.85 -3.98 3.31
CA TYR A 167 12.11 -3.10 4.22
C TYR A 167 11.24 -3.85 5.25
N GLY A 168 11.27 -5.17 5.24
CA GLY A 168 10.51 -6.06 6.13
C GLY A 168 9.16 -6.47 5.56
N GLU A 169 8.36 -5.54 5.03
CA GLU A 169 6.98 -5.84 4.58
C GLU A 169 6.59 -5.03 3.35
N ILE A 170 5.73 -5.58 2.50
CA ILE A 170 5.07 -4.85 1.41
C ILE A 170 3.70 -5.47 1.10
N SER A 171 2.82 -4.69 0.48
CA SER A 171 1.68 -5.23 -0.27
C SER A 171 1.79 -4.92 -1.76
N THR A 172 1.34 -5.86 -2.59
CA THR A 172 1.18 -5.69 -4.03
C THR A 172 -0.17 -6.22 -4.48
N THR A 173 -0.59 -5.89 -5.70
CA THR A 173 -1.82 -6.42 -6.30
C THR A 173 -1.45 -7.28 -7.48
N LEU A 174 -2.08 -8.45 -7.58
CA LEU A 174 -2.03 -9.34 -8.74
C LEU A 174 -3.46 -9.75 -9.08
N SER A 175 -3.69 -10.27 -10.28
CA SER A 175 -5.01 -10.77 -10.68
C SER A 175 -4.94 -12.23 -11.14
N PRO A 176 -5.95 -13.06 -10.86
CA PRO A 176 -6.14 -14.34 -11.54
C PRO A 176 -6.63 -14.10 -12.97
N SER A 177 -6.80 -15.18 -13.74
CA SER A 177 -7.29 -15.14 -15.12
C SER A 177 -8.68 -14.52 -15.30
N ASP A 178 -9.48 -14.39 -14.24
CA ASP A 178 -10.79 -13.71 -14.27
C ASP A 178 -10.66 -12.17 -14.18
N GLY A 179 -9.46 -11.65 -13.93
CA GLY A 179 -9.16 -10.22 -13.83
C GLY A 179 -9.43 -9.62 -12.45
N GLU A 180 -9.99 -10.37 -11.50
CA GLU A 180 -10.36 -9.86 -10.18
C GLU A 180 -9.12 -9.71 -9.30
N GLY A 181 -8.63 -8.48 -9.13
CA GLY A 181 -7.41 -8.21 -8.36
C GLY A 181 -7.50 -8.67 -6.90
N TYR A 182 -6.44 -9.30 -6.40
CA TYR A 182 -6.25 -9.63 -4.98
C TYR A 182 -5.01 -8.92 -4.40
N GLU A 183 -5.10 -8.52 -3.13
CA GLU A 183 -3.96 -7.97 -2.40
C GLU A 183 -3.08 -9.13 -1.90
N LEU A 184 -1.82 -9.15 -2.33
CA LEU A 184 -0.78 -10.03 -1.81
C LEU A 184 0.04 -9.29 -0.77
N LEU A 185 0.04 -9.80 0.47
CA LEU A 185 0.84 -9.29 1.57
C LEU A 185 2.09 -10.16 1.74
N ILE A 186 3.27 -9.54 1.76
CA ILE A 186 4.55 -10.23 1.90
C ILE A 186 5.27 -9.69 3.14
N SER A 187 5.70 -10.59 4.03
CA SER A 187 6.51 -10.26 5.20
C SER A 187 7.80 -11.07 5.20
N CYS A 188 8.92 -10.37 5.40
CA CYS A 188 10.23 -10.91 5.70
C CYS A 188 10.46 -10.80 7.21
N VAL A 189 10.26 -11.92 7.91
CA VAL A 189 10.54 -12.01 9.36
C VAL A 189 12.03 -12.25 9.62
N GLU A 190 12.47 -12.00 10.85
CA GLU A 190 13.85 -12.26 11.28
C GLU A 190 14.11 -13.77 11.41
N ASP A 191 15.37 -14.22 11.29
CA ASP A 191 15.74 -15.65 11.35
C ASP A 191 15.27 -16.35 12.64
N GLY A 192 15.21 -15.60 13.75
CA GLY A 192 14.73 -16.09 15.04
C GLY A 192 13.21 -16.02 15.24
N PHE A 193 12.43 -15.80 14.19
CA PHE A 193 10.97 -15.74 14.27
C PHE A 193 10.39 -17.05 14.82
N ASN A 194 9.50 -16.93 15.79
CA ASN A 194 8.79 -18.09 16.34
C ASN A 194 7.64 -18.49 15.39
N TRP A 195 7.87 -19.55 14.60
CA TRP A 195 6.92 -20.08 13.64
C TRP A 195 5.65 -20.65 14.29
N ASP A 196 5.66 -21.00 15.57
CA ASP A 196 4.47 -21.47 16.32
C ASP A 196 3.43 -20.34 16.52
N LEU A 197 3.77 -19.09 16.18
CA LEU A 197 2.84 -17.96 16.25
C LEU A 197 1.90 -17.84 15.05
N ILE A 198 2.11 -18.64 14.00
CA ILE A 198 1.26 -18.67 12.82
C ILE A 198 0.81 -20.10 12.54
N ASP A 199 -0.41 -20.25 12.00
CA ASP A 199 -0.95 -21.56 11.66
C ASP A 199 -0.18 -22.17 10.48
N MET A 200 -0.16 -23.50 10.40
CA MET A 200 0.36 -24.19 9.22
C MET A 200 -0.44 -23.78 7.97
N PRO A 201 0.21 -23.58 6.81
CA PRO A 201 -0.45 -23.04 5.62
C PRO A 201 -1.23 -24.11 4.82
N TYR A 202 -1.45 -25.29 5.41
CA TYR A 202 -2.18 -26.40 4.78
C TYR A 202 -3.66 -26.08 4.67
N HIS A 203 -4.32 -26.60 3.64
CA HIS A 203 -5.71 -26.26 3.36
C HIS A 203 -6.55 -27.43 2.83
N ASP A 204 -6.05 -28.66 2.94
CA ASP A 204 -6.88 -29.85 2.76
C ASP A 204 -7.98 -29.90 3.84
N PRO A 205 -9.27 -29.78 3.47
CA PRO A 205 -10.37 -29.68 4.43
C PRO A 205 -10.71 -31.00 5.12
N GLU A 206 -10.18 -32.14 4.66
CA GLU A 206 -10.35 -33.43 5.34
C GLU A 206 -9.43 -33.54 6.56
N TYR A 207 -8.25 -32.93 6.50
CA TYR A 207 -7.20 -33.07 7.52
C TYR A 207 -6.96 -31.79 8.34
N PHE A 208 -7.32 -30.62 7.80
CA PHE A 208 -7.01 -29.34 8.42
C PHE A 208 -8.19 -28.39 8.42
N ASP A 209 -8.32 -27.65 9.51
CA ASP A 209 -9.16 -26.46 9.54
C ASP A 209 -8.56 -25.36 8.66
N LYS A 210 -9.42 -24.47 8.16
CA LYS A 210 -8.98 -23.28 7.43
C LYS A 210 -7.98 -22.48 8.29
N PRO A 211 -6.75 -22.24 7.82
CA PRO A 211 -5.75 -21.55 8.63
C PRO A 211 -6.15 -20.11 8.89
N ASN A 212 -5.82 -19.62 10.08
CA ASN A 212 -5.95 -18.21 10.38
C ASN A 212 -4.95 -17.40 9.55
N VAL A 213 -5.37 -16.20 9.19
CA VAL A 213 -4.48 -15.23 8.53
C VAL A 213 -3.25 -14.98 9.44
N PRO A 214 -2.00 -15.03 8.92
CA PRO A 214 -0.77 -14.99 9.73
C PRO A 214 -0.43 -13.57 10.21
N VAL A 215 -1.37 -12.87 10.85
CA VAL A 215 -1.24 -11.48 11.30
C VAL A 215 -0.07 -11.24 12.25
N LYS A 216 0.44 -12.27 12.92
CA LYS A 216 1.62 -12.19 13.81
C LYS A 216 2.93 -11.99 13.04
N ALA A 217 2.97 -12.36 11.76
CA ALA A 217 4.12 -12.11 10.90
C ALA A 217 4.18 -10.66 10.38
N PHE A 218 3.13 -9.86 10.58
CA PHE A 218 3.05 -8.48 10.06
C PHE A 218 3.04 -7.44 11.17
N ARG A 219 3.93 -6.45 11.06
CA ARG A 219 4.04 -5.28 11.94
C ARG A 219 3.24 -4.10 11.38
N ARG A 220 3.23 -3.89 10.05
CA ARG A 220 2.62 -2.73 9.36
C ARG A 220 1.27 -3.06 8.71
N TYR A 221 1.14 -4.25 8.13
CA TYR A 221 -0.09 -4.73 7.49
C TYR A 221 -0.93 -5.56 8.44
N LYS A 222 -1.27 -4.99 9.60
CA LYS A 222 -2.16 -5.63 10.57
C LYS A 222 -3.57 -5.66 9.97
N LEU A 223 -3.99 -6.80 9.45
CA LEU A 223 -5.37 -7.02 9.04
C LEU A 223 -6.23 -6.96 10.31
N ASN A 224 -7.05 -5.91 10.42
CA ASN A 224 -8.01 -5.80 11.52
C ASN A 224 -8.99 -6.97 11.40
N LYS A 225 -9.04 -7.81 12.43
CA LYS A 225 -10.10 -8.82 12.61
C LYS A 225 -11.44 -8.12 12.83
#